data_AF-A0A7C3X0D5-F1
#
_entry.id   AF-A0A7C3X0D5-F1
#
_cell.length_a   1.000
_cell.length_b   1.000
_cell.length_c   1.000
_cell.angle_alpha   90.00
_cell.angle_beta   90.00
_cell.angle_gamma   90.00
#
_symmetry.space_group_name_H-M   'P 1'
#
loop_
_entity.id
_entity.type
_entity.pdbx_description
1 polymer ?
#
loop_
_entity_poly.entity_id
_entity_poly.type
_entity_poly.pdbx_seq_one_letter_code
_entity_poly.pdbx_strand_id
1 'polypeptide(L)'
;MSGESAYELLQEARDLLERRRPEKAVLLLEKAKAMEPHRGSILEALGVAYYNSGRPAKARTQFEEALEVDPTNHFARFGLGRCLHRAGLLQMAIGQMKLAVAMAPDNAVYGETLHRLERELGKGKEGGRR
;
A
#
# COMPACT_ATOMS: atom_id res chain seq x y z
N MET A 1 5.44 11.18 -32.99
CA MET A 1 4.41 10.84 -31.99
C MET A 1 5.12 10.15 -30.85
N SER A 2 5.73 10.91 -29.93
CA SER A 2 6.39 10.34 -28.76
C SER A 2 5.27 9.91 -27.81
N GLY A 3 4.86 8.64 -27.88
CA GLY A 3 3.87 8.11 -26.96
C GLY A 3 4.44 8.14 -25.55
N GLU A 4 3.71 8.72 -24.61
CA GLU A 4 4.06 8.69 -23.18
C GLU A 4 4.37 7.25 -22.77
N SER A 5 5.58 7.01 -22.29
CA SER A 5 6.01 5.71 -21.79
C SER A 5 5.37 5.42 -20.42
N ALA A 6 5.23 4.14 -20.08
CA ALA A 6 4.78 3.73 -18.74
C ALA A 6 5.68 4.32 -17.63
N TYR A 7 6.96 4.54 -17.93
CA TYR A 7 7.91 5.18 -17.04
C TYR A 7 7.59 6.66 -16.80
N GLU A 8 7.33 7.44 -17.84
CA GLU A 8 6.98 8.87 -17.71
C GLU A 8 5.67 9.04 -16.93
N LEU A 9 4.66 8.22 -17.24
CA LEU A 9 3.39 8.20 -16.50
C LEU A 9 3.59 7.86 -15.02
N LEU A 10 4.48 6.92 -14.70
CA LEU A 10 4.84 6.57 -13.33
C LEU A 10 5.53 7.74 -12.60
N GLN A 11 6.46 8.45 -13.25
CA GLN A 11 7.13 9.59 -12.65
C GLN A 11 6.15 10.73 -12.38
N GLU A 12 5.34 11.11 -13.37
CA GLU A 12 4.34 12.16 -13.17
C GLU A 12 3.32 11.79 -12.10
N ALA A 13 2.90 10.52 -12.04
CA ALA A 13 2.00 10.06 -11.00
C ALA A 13 2.61 10.16 -9.59
N ARG A 14 3.92 9.90 -9.44
CA ARG A 14 4.62 10.07 -8.16
C ARG A 14 4.65 11.53 -7.74
N ASP A 15 4.96 12.45 -8.65
CA ASP A 15 4.89 13.89 -8.40
C ASP A 15 3.47 14.32 -7.96
N LEU A 16 2.44 13.76 -8.59
CA LEU A 16 1.05 14.03 -8.20
C LEU A 16 0.74 13.50 -6.79
N LEU A 17 1.29 12.35 -6.39
CA LEU A 17 1.12 11.81 -5.04
C LEU A 17 1.80 12.70 -3.99
N GLU A 18 3.00 13.21 -4.28
CA GLU A 18 3.70 14.16 -3.42
C GLU A 18 2.90 15.47 -3.27
N ARG A 19 2.31 15.94 -4.36
CA ARG A 19 1.43 17.13 -4.39
C ARG A 19 0.03 16.87 -3.84
N ARG A 20 -0.21 15.75 -3.16
CA ARG A 20 -1.51 15.37 -2.56
C ARG A 20 -2.66 15.34 -3.57
N ARG A 21 -2.41 14.93 -4.82
CA ARG A 21 -3.40 14.80 -5.90
C ARG A 21 -3.58 13.33 -6.33
N PRO A 22 -4.01 12.43 -5.42
CA PRO A 22 -4.03 11.00 -5.67
C PRO A 22 -5.04 10.58 -6.75
N GLU A 23 -6.13 11.31 -6.96
CA GLU A 23 -7.14 10.98 -7.99
C GLU A 23 -6.54 11.07 -9.39
N LYS A 24 -5.71 12.09 -9.64
CA LYS A 24 -5.04 12.28 -10.93
C LYS A 24 -3.90 11.27 -11.11
N ALA A 25 -3.18 10.96 -10.03
CA ALA A 25 -2.17 9.91 -10.06
C ALA A 25 -2.77 8.55 -10.46
N VAL A 26 -3.97 8.21 -9.96
CA VAL A 26 -4.65 6.97 -10.36
C VAL A 26 -4.90 6.92 -11.86
N LEU A 27 -5.33 8.01 -12.50
CA LEU A 27 -5.58 8.02 -13.95
C LEU A 27 -4.32 7.69 -14.75
N LEU A 28 -3.19 8.29 -14.38
CA LEU A 28 -1.91 8.03 -15.05
C LEU A 28 -1.40 6.61 -14.78
N LEU A 29 -1.54 6.13 -13.54
CA LEU A 29 -1.06 4.81 -13.14
C LEU A 29 -1.91 3.67 -13.71
N GLU A 30 -3.21 3.86 -13.91
CA GLU A 30 -4.06 2.91 -14.64
C GLU A 30 -3.61 2.79 -16.11
N LYS A 31 -3.29 3.91 -16.76
CA LYS A 31 -2.71 3.91 -18.10
C LYS A 31 -1.34 3.22 -18.12
N ALA A 32 -0.48 3.52 -17.14
CA ALA A 32 0.83 2.89 -17.02
C ALA A 32 0.71 1.37 -16.78
N LYS A 33 -0.24 0.93 -15.95
CA LYS A 33 -0.52 -0.49 -15.70
C LYS A 33 -1.04 -1.19 -16.96
N ALA A 34 -1.87 -0.53 -17.77
CA ALA A 34 -2.32 -1.11 -19.04
C ALA A 34 -1.15 -1.36 -20.03
N MET A 35 -0.08 -0.57 -19.94
CA MET A 35 1.13 -0.76 -20.73
C MET A 35 2.08 -1.83 -20.14
N GLU A 36 2.24 -1.82 -18.81
CA GLU A 36 3.12 -2.74 -18.08
C GLU A 36 2.42 -3.35 -16.85
N PRO A 37 1.54 -4.36 -17.03
CA PRO A 37 0.66 -4.88 -15.97
C PRO A 37 1.39 -5.49 -14.76
N HIS A 38 2.57 -6.05 -14.99
CA HIS A 38 3.33 -6.79 -13.96
C HIS A 38 4.52 -6.01 -13.42
N ARG A 39 4.59 -4.69 -13.65
CA ARG A 39 5.66 -3.88 -13.10
C ARG A 39 5.37 -3.49 -11.66
N GLY A 40 6.12 -4.09 -10.73
CA GLY A 40 5.94 -3.88 -9.28
C GLY A 40 5.90 -2.41 -8.85
N SER A 41 6.74 -1.54 -9.44
CA SER A 41 6.75 -0.11 -9.11
C SER A 41 5.47 0.63 -9.52
N ILE A 42 4.78 0.19 -10.58
CA ILE A 42 3.50 0.75 -11.02
C ILE A 42 2.39 0.26 -10.11
N LEU A 43 2.36 -1.05 -9.83
CA LEU A 43 1.38 -1.66 -8.92
C LEU A 43 1.45 -1.03 -7.52
N GLU A 44 2.66 -0.85 -6.99
CA GLU A 44 2.89 -0.18 -5.71
C GLU A 44 2.38 1.26 -5.71
N ALA A 45 2.79 2.06 -6.70
CA ALA A 45 2.36 3.46 -6.81
C ALA A 45 0.84 3.58 -6.96
N LEU A 46 0.22 2.68 -7.73
CA LEU A 46 -1.23 2.63 -7.92
C LEU A 46 -1.94 2.23 -6.62
N GLY A 47 -1.38 1.30 -5.84
CA GLY A 47 -1.84 0.97 -4.50
C GLY A 47 -1.82 2.18 -3.57
N VAL A 48 -0.72 2.95 -3.56
CA VAL A 48 -0.61 4.20 -2.79
C VAL A 48 -1.65 5.22 -3.24
N ALA A 49 -1.81 5.41 -4.55
CA ALA A 49 -2.76 6.35 -5.12
C ALA A 49 -4.22 5.99 -4.77
N TYR A 50 -4.58 4.71 -4.85
CA TYR A 50 -5.89 4.24 -4.43
C TYR A 50 -6.13 4.42 -2.93
N TYR A 51 -5.14 4.13 -2.10
CA TYR A 51 -5.27 4.30 -0.65
C TYR A 51 -5.50 5.76 -0.28
N ASN A 52 -4.69 6.66 -0.87
CA ASN A 52 -4.74 8.10 -0.59
C ASN A 52 -6.01 8.76 -1.15
N SER A 53 -6.60 8.22 -2.22
CA SER A 53 -7.89 8.67 -2.78
C SER A 53 -9.10 8.01 -2.12
N GLY A 54 -8.94 7.41 -0.93
CA GLY A 54 -10.05 6.87 -0.15
C GLY A 54 -10.61 5.54 -0.68
N ARG A 55 -9.88 4.82 -1.53
CA ARG A 55 -10.29 3.55 -2.15
C ARG A 55 -9.42 2.36 -1.66
N PRO A 56 -9.43 2.02 -0.35
CA PRO A 56 -8.53 1.03 0.22
C PRO A 56 -8.77 -0.40 -0.30
N ALA A 57 -9.98 -0.73 -0.75
CA ALA A 57 -10.26 -2.04 -1.35
C ALA A 57 -9.51 -2.22 -2.68
N LYS A 58 -9.49 -1.20 -3.54
CA LYS A 58 -8.69 -1.23 -4.78
C LYS A 58 -7.20 -1.22 -4.47
N ALA A 59 -6.77 -0.42 -3.50
CA ALA A 59 -5.39 -0.37 -3.05
C ALA A 59 -4.87 -1.73 -2.61
N ARG A 60 -5.69 -2.46 -1.82
CA ARG A 60 -5.39 -3.82 -1.37
C ARG A 60 -5.03 -4.73 -2.55
N THR A 61 -5.89 -4.79 -3.57
CA THR A 61 -5.65 -5.62 -4.75
C THR A 61 -4.32 -5.29 -5.42
N GLN A 62 -3.98 -4.00 -5.54
CA GLN A 62 -2.72 -3.59 -6.18
C GLN A 62 -1.49 -3.93 -5.35
N PHE A 63 -1.58 -3.85 -4.01
CA PHE A 63 -0.50 -4.31 -3.14
C PHE A 63 -0.37 -5.84 -3.13
N GLU A 64 -1.47 -6.60 -3.22
CA GLU A 64 -1.45 -8.05 -3.37
C GLU A 64 -0.75 -8.44 -4.70
N GLU A 65 -1.16 -7.84 -5.83
CA GLU A 65 -0.49 -8.05 -7.13
C GLU A 65 1.00 -7.67 -7.09
N ALA A 66 1.36 -6.56 -6.41
CA ALA A 66 2.76 -6.16 -6.26
C ALA A 66 3.59 -7.21 -5.49
N LEU A 67 2.98 -7.89 -4.51
CA LEU A 67 3.62 -8.96 -3.73
C LEU A 67 3.68 -10.29 -4.47
N GLU A 68 2.80 -10.52 -5.46
CA GLU A 68 2.94 -11.64 -6.39
C GLU A 68 4.15 -11.45 -7.31
N VAL A 69 4.41 -10.21 -7.75
CA VAL A 69 5.58 -9.86 -8.57
C VAL A 69 6.86 -9.89 -7.75
N ASP A 70 6.86 -9.25 -6.57
CA ASP A 70 7.99 -9.23 -5.66
C ASP A 70 7.53 -9.54 -4.22
N PRO A 71 7.63 -10.81 -3.80
CA PRO A 71 7.34 -11.21 -2.44
C PRO A 71 8.28 -10.61 -1.40
N THR A 72 9.35 -9.89 -1.77
CA THR A 72 10.25 -9.24 -0.81
C THR A 72 9.93 -7.75 -0.59
N ASN A 73 9.00 -7.19 -1.36
CA ASN A 73 8.63 -5.78 -1.25
C ASN A 73 7.97 -5.48 0.12
N HIS A 74 8.78 -4.97 1.05
CA HIS A 74 8.35 -4.62 2.40
C HIS A 74 7.38 -3.43 2.41
N PHE A 75 7.48 -2.52 1.43
CA PHE A 75 6.60 -1.37 1.32
C PHE A 75 5.19 -1.78 0.84
N ALA A 76 5.09 -2.71 -0.10
CA ALA A 76 3.81 -3.29 -0.50
C ALA A 76 3.13 -4.03 0.66
N ARG A 77 3.89 -4.76 1.49
CA ARG A 77 3.36 -5.36 2.73
C ARG A 77 2.82 -4.32 3.71
N PHE A 78 3.56 -3.24 3.91
CA PHE A 78 3.11 -2.11 4.73
C PHE A 78 1.80 -1.51 4.19
N GLY A 79 1.73 -1.29 2.87
CA GLY A 79 0.54 -0.81 2.17
C GLY A 79 -0.66 -1.75 2.35
N LEU A 80 -0.45 -3.06 2.17
CA LEU A 80 -1.47 -4.09 2.39
C LEU A 80 -1.96 -4.10 3.84
N GLY A 81 -1.04 -4.04 4.81
CA GLY A 81 -1.37 -3.95 6.24
C GLY A 81 -2.26 -2.74 6.56
N ARG A 82 -1.97 -1.58 5.98
CA ARG A 82 -2.82 -0.38 6.13
C ARG A 82 -4.20 -0.54 5.51
N CYS A 83 -4.31 -1.24 4.38
CA CYS A 83 -5.60 -1.52 3.75
C CYS A 83 -6.44 -2.48 4.61
N LEU A 84 -5.82 -3.54 5.14
CA LEU A 84 -6.45 -4.50 6.04
C LEU A 84 -6.92 -3.84 7.33
N HIS A 85 -6.14 -2.92 7.89
CA HIS A 85 -6.54 -2.15 9.09
C HIS A 85 -7.78 -1.30 8.81
N ARG A 86 -7.83 -0.58 7.68
CA ARG A 86 -9.03 0.17 7.27
C ARG A 86 -10.26 -0.73 7.04
N ALA A 87 -10.05 -1.98 6.67
CA ALA A 87 -11.11 -2.97 6.52
C ALA A 87 -11.56 -3.61 7.85
N GLY A 88 -11.00 -3.20 9.00
CA GLY A 88 -11.29 -3.79 10.31
C GLY A 88 -10.63 -5.15 10.55
N LEU A 89 -9.80 -5.63 9.62
CA LEU A 89 -9.12 -6.92 9.70
C LEU A 89 -7.80 -6.80 10.48
N LEU A 90 -7.91 -6.37 11.74
CA LEU A 90 -6.78 -5.94 12.57
C LEU A 90 -5.70 -7.03 12.74
N GLN A 91 -6.09 -8.29 12.94
CA GLN A 91 -5.13 -9.39 13.06
C GLN A 91 -4.32 -9.61 11.77
N MET A 92 -4.98 -9.57 10.61
CA MET A 92 -4.33 -9.72 9.32
C MET A 92 -3.40 -8.54 9.04
N ALA A 93 -3.83 -7.32 9.41
CA ALA A 93 -3.02 -6.11 9.30
C ALA A 93 -1.71 -6.22 10.10
N ILE A 94 -1.79 -6.69 11.35
CA ILE A 94 -0.62 -6.94 12.20
C ILE A 94 0.31 -7.98 11.58
N GLY A 95 -0.23 -9.06 11.00
CA GLY A 95 0.57 -10.08 10.31
C GLY A 95 1.41 -9.49 9.19
N GLN A 96 0.80 -8.67 8.32
CA GLN A 96 1.54 -7.99 7.24
C GLN A 96 2.55 -6.97 7.75
N MET A 97 2.21 -6.26 8.83
CA MET A 97 3.09 -5.28 9.45
C MET A 97 4.33 -5.93 10.08
N LYS A 98 4.18 -7.10 10.71
CA LYS A 98 5.30 -7.90 11.24
C LYS A 98 6.27 -8.31 10.15
N LEU A 99 5.73 -8.76 9.01
CA LEU A 99 6.56 -9.11 7.86
C LEU A 99 7.29 -7.89 7.28
N ALA A 100 6.63 -6.72 7.21
CA ALA A 100 7.29 -5.48 6.77
C ALA A 100 8.44 -5.07 7.72
N VAL A 101 8.23 -5.16 9.04
CA VAL A 101 9.27 -4.90 10.05
C VAL A 101 10.42 -5.91 9.95
N ALA A 102 10.12 -7.20 9.75
CA ALA A 102 11.16 -8.22 9.63
C ALA A 102 12.06 -7.99 8.40
N MET A 103 11.51 -7.48 7.30
CA MET A 103 12.27 -7.16 6.08
C MET A 103 13.04 -5.83 6.16
N ALA A 104 12.53 -4.86 6.92
CA ALA A 104 13.13 -3.54 7.07
C ALA A 104 13.08 -3.08 8.54
N PRO A 105 13.91 -3.67 9.42
CA PRO A 105 13.85 -3.42 10.87
C PRO A 105 14.22 -1.97 11.24
N ASP A 106 15.05 -1.32 10.43
CA ASP A 106 15.48 0.07 10.65
C ASP A 106 14.40 1.09 10.25
N ASN A 107 13.29 0.65 9.66
CA ASN A 107 12.18 1.53 9.31
C ASN A 107 11.30 1.80 10.54
N ALA A 108 11.60 2.90 11.23
CA ALA A 108 10.87 3.34 12.41
C ALA A 108 9.34 3.41 12.19
N VAL A 109 8.89 3.87 11.02
CA VAL A 109 7.46 3.99 10.70
C VAL A 109 6.74 2.63 10.74
N TYR A 110 7.41 1.56 10.30
CA TYR A 110 6.84 0.22 10.34
C TYR A 110 6.73 -0.28 11.77
N GLY A 111 7.79 -0.11 12.56
CA GLY A 111 7.81 -0.46 13.98
C GLY A 111 6.72 0.27 14.76
N GLU A 112 6.66 1.60 14.64
CA GLU A 112 5.64 2.42 15.30
C GLU A 112 4.22 2.03 14.90
N THR A 113 3.99 1.76 13.61
CA THR A 113 2.69 1.34 13.11
C THR A 113 2.29 -0.02 13.69
N LEU A 114 3.22 -0.99 13.74
CA LEU A 114 2.99 -2.30 14.35
C LEU A 114 2.61 -2.16 15.83
N HIS A 115 3.41 -1.42 16.60
CA HIS A 115 3.16 -1.20 18.03
C HIS A 115 1.79 -0.55 18.28
N ARG A 116 1.40 0.40 17.44
CA ARG A 116 0.07 1.03 17.52
C ARG A 116 -1.05 0.00 17.30
N LEU A 117 -0.94 -0.83 16.27
CA LEU A 117 -1.95 -1.85 15.96
C LEU A 117 -2.04 -2.94 17.04
N GLU A 118 -0.91 -3.37 17.61
CA GLU A 118 -0.90 -4.36 18.69
C GLU A 118 -1.58 -3.84 19.96
N ARG A 119 -1.37 -2.56 20.31
CA ARG A 119 -2.11 -1.92 21.42
C ARG A 119 -3.60 -1.83 21.17
N GLU A 120 -4.01 -1.54 19.93
CA GLU A 120 -5.42 -1.51 19.54
C GLU A 120 -6.06 -2.90 19.71
N LEU A 121 -5.37 -3.97 19.31
CA LEU A 121 -5.85 -5.34 19.45
C LEU A 121 -5.99 -5.75 20.92
N GLY A 122 -5.05 -5.33 21.78
CA GLY A 122 -5.10 -5.56 23.22
C GLY A 122 -6.34 -4.94 23.87
N LYS A 123 -6.62 -3.67 23.56
CA LYS A 123 -7.79 -2.94 24.08
C LYS A 123 -9.12 -3.56 23.63
N GLY A 124 -9.19 -4.04 22.39
CA GLY A 124 -10.38 -4.71 21.87
C GLY A 124 -10.74 -6.00 22.61
N LYS A 125 -9.74 -6.72 23.14
CA LYS A 125 -9.95 -7.93 23.94
C LYS A 125 -10.39 -7.65 25.39
N GLU A 126 -10.05 -6.49 25.93
CA GLU A 126 -10.44 -6.08 27.29
C GLU A 126 -11.87 -5.54 27.36
N GLY A 127 -12.37 -4.92 26.28
CA GLY A 127 -13.74 -4.38 26.21
C GLY A 127 -14.85 -5.40 25.94
N GLY A 128 -14.52 -6.62 25.49
CA GLY A 128 -15.48 -7.67 25.13
C GLY A 128 -15.86 -8.64 26.25
N ARG A 129 -15.37 -8.43 27.47
CA ARG A 129 -15.78 -9.20 28.66
C ARG A 129 -16.81 -8.41 29.46
N ARG A 130 -18.08 -8.45 29.05
CA ARG A 130 -19.25 -8.15 29.88
C ARG A 130 -20.41 -9.05 29.48
#